data_AF-A0AAW9QZR4-F1
#
_entry.id   AF-A0AAW9QZR4-F1
#
_cell.length_a   1.000
_cell.length_b   1.000
_cell.length_c   1.000
_cell.angle_alpha   90.00
_cell.angle_beta   90.00
_cell.angle_gamma   90.00
#
_symmetry.space_group_name_H-M   'P 1'
#
loop_
_entity.id
_entity.type
_entity.pdbx_description
1 polymer ?
#
loop_
_entity_poly.entity_id
_entity_poly.type
_entity_poly.pdbx_seq_one_letter_code
_entity_poly.pdbx_strand_id
1 'polypeptide(L)' 'MNRSRRILPRSTEERLKSIARVQGIRLPEAIDPERETRWTEERIPEIITTLKPFAKRVPAIASLIWELNDYRQYGDES' A
#
# COMPACT_ATOMS: atom_id res chain seq x y z
N MET A 1 -8.99 -17.53 -15.66
CA MET A 1 -8.55 -17.64 -14.25
C MET A 1 -8.90 -16.35 -13.54
N ASN A 2 -10.02 -16.32 -12.82
CA ASN A 2 -10.40 -15.15 -12.02
C ASN A 2 -9.57 -15.16 -10.74
N ARG A 3 -8.52 -14.33 -10.67
CA ARG A 3 -7.81 -14.06 -9.42
C ARG A 3 -8.78 -13.33 -8.48
N SER A 4 -9.08 -13.93 -7.34
CA SER A 4 -9.81 -13.27 -6.26
C SER A 4 -9.11 -11.96 -5.91
N ARG A 5 -9.74 -10.81 -6.16
CA ARG A 5 -9.19 -9.51 -5.75
C ARG A 5 -9.25 -9.45 -4.22
N ARG A 6 -8.14 -9.75 -3.54
CA ARG A 6 -8.04 -9.53 -2.10
C ARG A 6 -7.83 -8.04 -1.85
N ILE A 7 -8.52 -7.56 -0.83
CA ILE A 7 -8.58 -6.16 -0.44
C ILE A 7 -7.58 -5.95 0.71
N LEU A 8 -6.81 -4.87 0.70
CA LEU A 8 -5.92 -4.51 1.78
C LEU A 8 -6.67 -4.31 3.10
N PRO A 9 -6.08 -4.68 4.25
CA PRO A 9 -6.67 -4.40 5.55
C PRO A 9 -6.86 -2.90 5.74
N ARG A 10 -8.02 -2.48 6.28
CA ARG A 10 -8.35 -1.08 6.54
C ARG A 10 -7.29 -0.37 7.40
N SER A 11 -6.69 -1.08 8.35
CA SER A 11 -5.59 -0.54 9.19
C SER A 11 -4.36 -0.16 8.37
N THR A 12 -3.99 -0.99 7.38
CA THR A 12 -2.88 -0.73 6.46
C THR A 12 -3.20 0.44 5.53
N GLU A 13 -4.44 0.52 5.04
CA GLU A 13 -4.90 1.64 4.21
C GLU A 13 -4.80 2.98 4.97
N GLU A 14 -5.34 3.04 6.20
CA GLU A 14 -5.31 4.25 7.03
C GLU A 14 -3.88 4.67 7.37
N ARG A 15 -2.98 3.71 7.66
CA ARG A 15 -1.57 3.98 7.91
C ARG A 15 -0.86 4.52 6.66
N LEU A 16 -1.11 3.94 5.48
CA LEU A 16 -0.56 4.48 4.23
C LEU A 16 -1.03 5.92 4.00
N LYS A 17 -2.33 6.18 4.13
CA LYS A 17 -2.90 7.53 3.96
C LYS A 17 -2.28 8.52 4.93
N SER A 18 -2.18 8.15 6.20
CA SER A 18 -1.56 8.98 7.23
C SER A 18 -0.10 9.29 6.92
N ILE A 19 0.69 8.27 6.55
CA ILE A 19 2.11 8.44 6.26
C ILE A 19 2.30 9.30 5.00
N ALA A 20 1.55 9.03 3.93
CA ALA A 20 1.62 9.81 2.70
C ALA A 20 1.27 11.28 2.94
N ARG A 21 0.22 11.55 3.72
CA ARG A 21 -0.20 12.90 4.11
C ARG A 21 0.89 13.63 4.92
N VAL A 22 1.44 12.98 5.95
CA VAL A 22 2.48 13.57 6.82
C VAL A 22 3.76 13.85 6.04
N GLN A 23 4.13 12.98 5.11
CA GLN A 23 5.36 13.11 4.32
C GLN A 23 5.17 13.94 3.04
N GLY A 24 3.94 14.42 2.76
CA GLY A 24 3.63 15.15 1.52
C GLY A 24 3.82 14.31 0.25
N ILE A 25 3.70 12.98 0.33
CA ILE A 25 3.90 12.07 -0.80
C ILE A 25 2.61 12.01 -1.59
N ARG A 26 2.68 12.40 -2.86
CA ARG A 26 1.59 12.17 -3.81
C ARG A 26 1.55 10.70 -4.19
N LEU A 27 0.54 9.97 -3.74
CA LEU A 27 0.26 8.63 -4.22
C LEU A 27 -0.26 8.72 -5.67
N PRO A 28 0.08 7.77 -6.56
CA PRO A 28 -0.46 7.69 -7.92
C PRO A 28 -1.98 7.88 -7.96
N GLU A 29 -2.54 8.52 -9.00
CA GLU A 29 -3.98 8.83 -9.11
C GLU A 29 -4.90 7.60 -9.06
N ALA A 30 -4.38 6.42 -9.37
CA ALA A 30 -5.14 5.20 -9.11
C ALA A 30 -5.37 5.03 -7.59
N ILE A 31 -4.40 5.42 -6.75
CA ILE A 31 -4.34 5.30 -5.28
C ILE A 31 -4.91 6.59 -4.67
N ASP A 32 -5.98 7.11 -5.27
CA ASP A 32 -6.67 8.26 -4.73
C ASP A 32 -7.53 7.80 -3.53
N PRO A 33 -7.24 8.26 -2.30
CA PRO A 33 -7.92 7.82 -1.09
C PRO A 33 -9.37 8.34 -0.96
N GLU A 34 -9.79 9.26 -1.84
CA GLU A 34 -11.13 9.87 -1.85
C GLU A 34 -12.11 9.13 -2.77
N ARG A 35 -11.60 8.32 -3.70
CA ARG A 35 -12.44 7.37 -4.45
C ARG A 35 -12.60 6.13 -3.60
N GLU A 36 -13.85 5.75 -3.35
CA GLU A 36 -14.37 4.61 -2.55
C GLU A 36 -13.92 3.21 -3.04
N THR A 37 -12.69 3.12 -3.53
CA THR A 37 -12.04 1.91 -3.99
C THR A 37 -11.38 1.27 -2.78
N ARG A 38 -11.93 0.14 -2.32
CA ARG A 38 -11.17 -0.78 -1.47
C ARG A 38 -9.86 -1.13 -2.19
N TRP A 39 -8.71 -0.90 -1.58
CA TRP A 39 -7.44 -1.08 -2.26
C TRP A 39 -7.15 -2.56 -2.45
N THR A 40 -6.68 -2.96 -3.63
CA THR A 40 -6.44 -4.36 -3.97
C THR A 40 -4.95 -4.67 -4.07
N GLU A 41 -4.60 -5.94 -3.91
CA GLU A 41 -3.21 -6.42 -3.98
C GLU A 41 -2.48 -6.06 -5.28
N GLU A 42 -3.21 -6.00 -6.40
CA GLU A 42 -2.65 -5.69 -7.73
C GLU A 42 -1.95 -4.32 -7.77
N ARG A 43 -2.26 -3.45 -6.81
CA ARG A 43 -1.83 -2.05 -6.75
C ARG A 43 -0.70 -1.84 -5.76
N ILE A 44 -0.43 -2.83 -4.92
CA ILE A 44 0.68 -2.85 -3.96
C ILE A 44 2.04 -2.55 -4.62
N PRO A 45 2.39 -3.13 -5.79
CA PRO A 45 3.67 -2.84 -6.44
C PRO A 45 3.86 -1.37 -6.80
N GLU A 46 2.79 -0.70 -7.26
CA GLU A 46 2.83 0.73 -7.57
C GLU A 46 3.04 1.56 -6.30
N ILE A 47 2.30 1.25 -5.22
CA ILE A 47 2.46 1.88 -3.91
C ILE A 47 3.91 1.76 -3.42
N ILE A 48 4.45 0.54 -3.42
CA ILE A 48 5.82 0.27 -2.98
C ILE A 48 6.81 1.08 -3.83
N THR A 49 6.61 1.14 -5.14
CA THR A 49 7.49 1.89 -6.05
C THR A 49 7.51 3.38 -5.71
N THR A 50 6.35 3.97 -5.42
CA THR A 50 6.23 5.37 -4.98
C THR A 50 6.91 5.62 -3.63
N LEU A 51 6.78 4.68 -2.69
CA LEU A 51 7.30 4.83 -1.33
C LEU A 51 8.79 4.51 -1.19
N LYS A 52 9.34 3.63 -2.04
CA LYS A 52 10.71 3.11 -1.96
C LYS A 52 11.79 4.19 -1.84
N PRO A 53 11.74 5.35 -2.54
CA PRO A 53 12.72 6.42 -2.38
C PRO A 53 12.75 7.01 -0.96
N PHE A 54 11.62 7.00 -0.26
CA PHE A 54 11.46 7.60 1.07
C PHE A 54 11.77 6.61 2.20
N ALA A 55 11.75 5.31 1.92
CA ALA A 55 11.99 4.24 2.91
C ALA A 55 13.35 4.38 3.63
N LYS A 56 14.38 4.92 2.96
CA LYS A 56 15.70 5.16 3.57
C LYS A 56 15.70 6.28 4.62
N ARG A 57 14.78 7.24 4.51
CA ARG A 57 14.72 8.44 5.36
C ARG A 57 13.60 8.35 6.40
N VAL A 58 12.58 7.55 6.12
CA VAL A 58 11.37 7.43 6.94
C VAL A 58 11.18 5.96 7.33
N PRO A 59 11.58 5.54 8.54
CA PRO A 59 11.45 4.15 8.98
C PRO A 59 10.01 3.62 8.91
N ALA A 60 9.02 4.47 9.19
CA ALA A 60 7.61 4.11 9.08
C ALA A 60 7.20 3.69 7.66
N ILE A 61 7.82 4.28 6.63
CA ILE A 61 7.63 3.87 5.23
C ILE A 61 8.28 2.52 4.96
N ALA A 62 9.47 2.27 5.51
CA ALA A 62 10.12 0.96 5.38
C ALA A 62 9.28 -0.16 6.00
N SER A 63 8.74 0.04 7.21
CA SER A 63 7.81 -0.90 7.85
C SER A 63 6.56 -1.11 6.99
N LEU A 64 5.98 -0.04 6.45
CA LEU A 64 4.79 -0.14 5.61
C LEU A 64 5.06 -0.92 4.32
N ILE A 65 6.21 -0.71 3.67
CA ILE A 65 6.61 -1.49 2.49
C ILE A 65 6.80 -2.97 2.85
N TRP A 66 7.34 -3.26 4.02
CA TRP A 66 7.49 -4.64 4.49
C TRP A 66 6.11 -5.30 4.66
N GLU A 67 5.17 -4.64 5.36
CA GLU A 67 3.79 -5.12 5.54
C GLU A 67 3.04 -5.31 4.22
N LEU A 68 3.24 -4.42 3.25
CA LEU A 68 2.64 -4.53 1.92
C LEU A 68 3.22 -5.71 1.12
N ASN A 69 4.53 -5.98 1.24
CA ASN A 69 5.15 -7.16 0.62
C ASN A 69 4.71 -8.46 1.29
N ASP A 70 4.57 -8.44 2.62
CA ASP A 70 4.08 -9.54 3.44
C ASP A 70 2.66 -9.93 3.03
N TYR A 71 1.75 -8.94 2.95
CA TYR A 71 0.38 -9.16 2.53
C TYR A 71 0.26 -9.87 1.17
N ARG A 72 1.09 -9.47 0.20
CA ARG A 72 1.15 -10.09 -1.13
C ARG A 72 1.64 -11.55 -1.08
N GLN A 73 2.50 -11.92 -0.13
CA GLN A 73 3.06 -13.27 -0.02
C GLN A 73 2.12 -14.23 0.75
N TYR A 74 1.49 -13.77 1.83
CA TYR A 74 0.45 -14.54 2.54
C TYR A 74 -0.88 -14.60 1.76
N GLY A 75 -0.99 -13.81 0.68
CA GLY A 75 -2.01 -13.88 -0.35
C GLY A 75 -2.12 -15.21 -1.11
N ASP A 76 -1.23 -16.18 -0.89
CA ASP A 76 -1.24 -17.50 -1.56
C ASP A 76 -1.47 -18.68 -0.57
N GLU A 77 -1.46 -18.43 0.74
CA GLU A 77 -1.69 -19.45 1.79
C GLU A 77 -2.99 -19.18 2.57
N SER A 78 -4.13 -19.63 2.02
CA SER A 78 -5.36 -20.00 2.76
C SER A 78 -6.34 -20.71 1.83
#